data_AF-A0A168AH34-F1
#
_entry.id   AF-A0A168AH34-F1
#
_cell.length_a   1.000
_cell.length_b   1.000
_cell.length_c   1.000
_cell.angle_alpha   90.00
_cell.angle_beta   90.00
_cell.angle_gamma   90.00
#
_symmetry.space_group_name_H-M   'P 1'
#
loop_
_entity.id
_entity.type
_entity.pdbx_description
1 polymer ?
#
loop_
_entity_poly.entity_id
_entity_poly.type
_entity_poly.pdbx_seq_one_letter_code
_entity_poly.pdbx_strand_id
1 'polypeptide(L)'
;MNNYSAIEINYLRPSRTIETILLENSTQKRIVYVYNYEGWHFRVFNNILDILNFFDNKFECEISFENERELGEYFENCNLNYYKF
;
A
#
# COMPACT_ATOMS: atom_id res chain seq x y z
N MET A 1 6.22 -15.69 -6.29
CA MET A 1 5.91 -15.01 -5.03
C MET A 1 6.79 -13.80 -4.93
N ASN A 2 6.20 -12.65 -4.66
CA ASN A 2 6.95 -11.42 -4.46
C ASN A 2 7.47 -11.37 -3.02
N ASN A 3 8.63 -10.76 -2.84
CA ASN A 3 9.07 -10.27 -1.54
C ASN A 3 8.56 -8.85 -1.36
N TYR A 4 8.28 -8.47 -0.12
CA TYR A 4 7.87 -7.11 0.21
C TYR A 4 8.54 -6.62 1.48
N SER A 5 8.79 -5.31 1.55
CA SER A 5 9.35 -4.66 2.73
C SER A 5 8.88 -3.21 2.82
N ALA A 6 8.63 -2.74 4.04
CA ALA A 6 8.41 -1.33 4.32
C ALA A 6 9.76 -0.61 4.32
N ILE A 7 9.96 0.28 3.34
CA ILE A 7 11.20 1.05 3.20
C ILE A 7 11.10 2.44 3.84
N GLU A 8 9.88 2.92 4.06
CA GLU A 8 9.59 4.14 4.81
C GLU A 8 8.27 4.01 5.56
N ILE A 9 8.20 4.55 6.78
CA ILE A 9 6.98 4.60 7.60
C ILE A 9 6.81 6.03 8.11
N ASN A 10 5.77 6.71 7.66
CA ASN A 10 5.40 8.04 8.12
C ASN A 10 4.21 7.92 9.09
N TYR A 11 4.43 8.30 10.35
CA TYR A 11 3.37 8.32 11.36
C TYR A 11 2.56 9.60 11.26
N LEU A 12 1.27 9.47 10.94
CA LEU A 12 0.29 10.57 11.06
C LEU A 12 -0.19 10.69 12.51
N ARG A 13 -0.35 9.54 13.17
CA ARG A 13 -0.68 9.34 14.59
C ARG A 13 -0.05 8.04 15.06
N PRO A 14 0.02 7.75 16.38
CA PRO A 14 0.58 6.48 16.86
C PRO A 14 -0.04 5.24 16.21
N SER A 15 -1.34 5.28 15.90
CA SER A 15 -2.08 4.18 15.27
C SER A 15 -2.43 4.43 13.80
N ARG A 16 -1.86 5.46 13.15
CA ARG A 16 -2.12 5.75 11.72
C ARG A 16 -0.84 6.05 10.99
N THR A 17 -0.50 5.21 10.00
CA THR A 17 0.73 5.33 9.23
C THR A 17 0.44 5.39 7.73
N ILE A 18 1.33 6.07 7.01
CA ILE A 18 1.50 5.88 5.57
C ILE A 18 2.83 5.15 5.43
N GLU A 19 2.80 3.99 4.79
CA GLU A 19 3.96 3.13 4.61
C GLU A 19 4.29 3.05 3.12
N THR A 20 5.57 3.25 2.79
CA THR A 20 6.08 3.00 1.45
C THR A 20 6.59 1.58 1.39
N ILE A 21 5.93 0.74 0.59
CA ILE A 21 6.24 -0.68 0.45
C ILE A 21 6.97 -0.90 -0.86
N LEU A 22 8.15 -1.49 -0.79
CA LEU A 22 8.86 -2.04 -1.93
C LEU A 22 8.39 -3.47 -2.17
N LEU A 23 7.77 -3.72 -3.31
CA LEU A 23 7.42 -5.03 -3.84
C LEU A 23 8.48 -5.43 -4.87
N GLU A 24 9.07 -6.61 -4.73
CA GLU A 24 10.06 -7.09 -5.69
C GLU A 24 10.04 -8.60 -5.90
N ASN A 25 10.44 -9.02 -7.08
CA ASN A 25 10.77 -10.40 -7.41
C ASN A 25 12.11 -10.43 -8.15
N SER A 26 12.47 -11.56 -8.76
CA SER A 26 13.76 -11.73 -9.43
C SER A 26 14.00 -10.79 -10.61
N THR A 27 12.95 -10.22 -11.21
CA THR A 27 13.06 -9.42 -12.45
C THR A 27 12.44 -8.03 -12.32
N GLN A 28 11.58 -7.80 -11.34
CA GLN A 28 10.73 -6.61 -11.26
C GLN A 28 10.73 -6.01 -9.86
N LYS A 29 10.54 -4.69 -9.82
CA LYS A 29 10.33 -3.92 -8.60
C LYS A 29 9.19 -2.94 -8.82
N ARG A 30 8.40 -2.71 -7.78
CA ARG A 30 7.30 -1.76 -7.75
C ARG A 30 7.20 -1.15 -6.36
N ILE A 31 6.94 0.14 -6.31
CA ILE A 31 6.60 0.83 -5.06
C ILE A 31 5.08 0.95 -5.00
N VAL A 32 4.51 0.66 -3.83
CA VAL A 32 3.13 0.96 -3.49
C VAL A 32 3.10 1.66 -2.13
N TYR A 33 1.98 2.29 -1.84
CA TYR A 33 1.78 3.00 -0.59
C TYR A 33 0.61 2.40 0.17
N VAL A 34 0.77 2.23 1.47
CA VAL A 34 -0.26 1.68 2.36
C VAL A 34 -0.64 2.73 3.37
N TYR A 35 -1.92 3.10 3.40
CA TYR A 35 -2.48 3.79 4.54
C TYR A 35 -3.02 2.75 5.52
N ASN A 36 -2.36 2.63 6.67
CA ASN A 36 -2.80 1.81 7.79
C ASN A 36 -3.60 2.69 8.76
N TYR A 37 -4.88 2.37 8.88
CA TYR A 37 -5.82 3.02 9.77
C TYR A 37 -6.06 2.16 11.00
N GLU A 38 -5.59 2.67 12.14
CA GLU A 38 -5.79 2.10 13.48
C GLU A 38 -5.19 0.70 13.69
N GLY A 39 -4.40 0.17 12.76
CA GLY A 39 -3.76 -1.14 12.85
C GLY A 39 -4.57 -2.31 12.29
N TRP A 40 -5.77 -2.07 11.74
CA TRP A 40 -6.68 -3.13 11.27
C TRP A 40 -7.39 -2.79 9.94
N HIS A 41 -7.12 -1.62 9.37
CA HIS A 41 -7.69 -1.22 8.08
C HIS A 41 -6.59 -0.72 7.17
N PHE A 42 -6.34 -1.43 6.08
CA PHE A 42 -5.25 -1.14 5.16
C PHE A 42 -5.80 -0.73 3.82
N ARG A 43 -5.31 0.39 3.27
CA ARG A 43 -5.69 0.87 1.93
C ARG A 43 -4.45 1.00 1.09
N VAL A 44 -4.43 0.36 -0.07
CA VAL A 44 -3.26 0.35 -0.97
C VAL A 44 -3.47 1.33 -2.11
N PHE A 45 -2.41 2.06 -2.43
CA PHE A 45 -2.36 3.07 -3.47
C PHE A 45 -1.10 2.90 -4.33
N ASN A 46 -1.21 3.27 -5.61
CA ASN A 46 -0.09 3.20 -6.56
C ASN A 46 0.75 4.47 -6.58
N ASN A 47 0.16 5.58 -6.15
CA ASN A 47 0.78 6.89 -6.15
C ASN A 47 0.51 7.58 -4.82
N ILE A 48 1.51 8.30 -4.31
CA ILE A 48 1.38 9.13 -3.10
C ILE A 48 0.30 10.21 -3.27
N LEU A 49 0.10 10.73 -4.48
CA LEU A 49 -0.95 11.71 -4.78
C LEU A 49 -2.36 11.15 -4.55
N ASP A 50 -2.57 9.85 -4.81
CA ASP A 50 -3.88 9.21 -4.60
C ASP A 50 -4.23 9.16 -3.12
N ILE A 51 -3.24 8.98 -2.24
CA ILE A 51 -3.44 9.06 -0.78
C ILE A 51 -3.86 10.46 -0.36
N LEU A 52 -3.18 11.49 -0.88
CA LEU A 52 -3.52 12.87 -0.55
C LEU A 52 -4.94 13.21 -1.02
N ASN A 53 -5.31 12.77 -2.24
CA ASN A 53 -6.64 12.96 -2.78
C ASN A 53 -7.71 12.17 -2.00
N PHE A 54 -7.37 11.00 -1.47
CA PHE A 54 -8.24 10.21 -0.60
C PHE A 54 -8.60 10.99 0.68
N PHE A 55 -7.62 11.63 1.33
CA PHE A 55 -7.91 12.47 2.51
C PHE A 55 -8.78 13.68 2.22
N ASP A 56 -8.76 14.18 0.99
CA ASP A 56 -9.60 15.28 0.51
C ASP A 56 -11.01 14.84 0.06
N ASN A 57 -11.38 13.56 0.21
CA ASN A 57 -12.61 12.95 -0.32
C ASN A 57 -12.76 13.11 -1.85
N LYS A 58 -11.64 13.17 -2.59
CA LYS A 58 -11.62 13.28 -4.05
C LYS A 58 -11.33 11.94 -4.74
N PHE A 59 -11.00 10.92 -3.97
CA PHE A 59 -10.54 9.63 -4.48
C PHE A 59 -10.93 8.49 -3.52
N GLU A 60 -11.26 7.33 -4.08
CA GLU A 60 -11.49 6.10 -3.32
C GLU A 60 -10.29 5.18 -3.48
N CYS A 61 -9.89 4.47 -2.42
CA CYS A 61 -8.77 3.54 -2.52
C CYS A 61 -9.09 2.41 -3.52
N GLU A 62 -8.07 2.00 -4.29
CA GLU A 62 -8.25 0.95 -5.30
C GLU A 62 -8.54 -0.41 -4.68
N ILE A 63 -7.92 -0.69 -3.54
CA ILE A 63 -8.10 -1.92 -2.78
C ILE A 63 -7.88 -1.66 -1.29
N SER A 64 -8.69 -2.33 -0.46
CA SER A 64 -8.60 -2.27 0.98
C SER A 64 -8.70 -3.64 1.62
N PHE A 65 -8.09 -3.79 2.80
CA PHE A 65 -8.03 -5.02 3.57
C PHE A 65 -8.33 -4.76 5.04
N GLU A 66 -8.93 -5.75 5.68
CA GLU A 66 -9.41 -5.68 7.06
C GLU A 66 -8.43 -6.34 8.05
N ASN A 67 -7.34 -6.92 7.54
CA ASN A 67 -6.28 -7.51 8.33
C ASN A 67 -4.96 -7.56 7.54
N GLU A 68 -3.87 -7.63 8.29
CA GLU A 68 -2.50 -7.67 7.74
C GLU A 68 -2.23 -8.92 6.92
N ARG A 69 -2.90 -10.04 7.26
CA ARG A 69 -2.73 -11.30 6.54
C ARG A 69 -3.22 -11.19 5.09
N GLU A 70 -4.43 -10.67 4.87
CA GLU A 70 -4.97 -10.46 3.53
C GLU A 70 -4.13 -9.48 2.70
N LEU A 71 -3.61 -8.43 3.34
CA LEU A 71 -2.68 -7.49 2.71
C LEU A 71 -1.39 -8.20 2.27
N GLY A 72 -0.81 -9.04 3.14
CA GLY A 72 0.39 -9.82 2.83
C GLY A 72 0.16 -10.81 1.69
N GLU A 73 -0.95 -11.55 1.73
CA GLU A 73 -1.36 -12.47 0.66
C GLU A 73 -1.53 -11.74 -0.68
N TYR A 74 -2.06 -10.52 -0.67
CA TYR A 74 -2.11 -9.67 -1.86
C TYR A 74 -0.72 -9.30 -2.38
N PHE A 75 0.18 -8.82 -1.52
CA PHE A 75 1.53 -8.41 -1.93
C PHE A 75 2.33 -9.54 -2.54
N GLU A 76 2.24 -10.74 -1.96
CA GLU A 76 2.93 -11.94 -2.45
C GLU A 76 2.52 -12.35 -3.87
N ASN A 77 1.28 -12.03 -4.27
CA ASN A 77 0.65 -12.54 -5.49
C ASN A 77 0.31 -11.46 -6.53
N CYS A 78 0.41 -10.17 -6.20
CA CYS A 78 0.04 -9.10 -7.11
C CYS A 78 0.99 -8.99 -8.33
N ASN A 79 0.46 -8.48 -9.44
CA ASN A 79 1.24 -8.25 -10.66
C ASN A 79 2.08 -6.96 -10.53
N LEU A 80 3.41 -7.08 -10.61
CA LEU A 80 4.33 -5.96 -10.46
C LEU A 80 4.40 -5.03 -11.68
N ASN A 81 3.88 -5.44 -12.84
CA ASN A 81 3.84 -4.61 -14.05
C ASN A 81 2.62 -3.69 -14.15
N TYR A 82 1.75 -3.67 -13.14
CA TYR A 82 0.53 -2.87 -13.19
C TYR A 82 0.84 -1.38 -12.99
N TYR A 83 0.73 -0.61 -14.07
CA TYR A 83 0.71 0.86 -14.05
C TYR A 83 -0.66 1.32 -14.55
N LYS A 84 -1.40 2.02 -13.70
CA LYS A 84 -2.62 2.72 -14.09
C LYS A 84 -2.19 4.13 -14.49
N PHE A 85 -2.27 4.43 -15.79
CA PHE A 85 -1.99 5.75 -16.36
C PHE A 85 -3.14 6.71 -16.13
#